data_AF-A0A1G3M4U1-F1
#
_entry.id   AF-A0A1G3M4U1-F1
#
_cell.length_a   1.000
_cell.length_b   1.000
_cell.length_c   1.000
_cell.angle_alpha   90.00
_cell.angle_beta   90.00
_cell.angle_gamma   90.00
#
_symmetry.space_group_name_H-M   'P 1'
#
loop_
_entity.id
_entity.type
_entity.pdbx_description
1 polymer ?
#
loop_
_entity_poly.entity_id
_entity_poly.type
_entity_poly.pdbx_seq_one_letter_code
_entity_poly.pdbx_strand_id
1 'polypeptide(L)'
;MSKRAKKQPKCTHMTARKLKDIRGAIGFDLRAMAGALGMPYRTYQDYEYGRRGIPKAVAEAVQELRRRDRQFMAGLRRRLAADIDRQFPGGIPSEEVVYG
;
A
#
# COMPACT_ATOMS: atom_id res chain seq x y z
N MET A 1 -18.22 -12.73 -38.01
CA MET A 1 -18.25 -11.58 -37.07
C MET A 1 -16.93 -11.51 -36.32
N SER A 2 -15.98 -10.70 -36.78
CA SER A 2 -14.63 -10.64 -36.23
C SER A 2 -14.58 -9.77 -34.97
N LYS A 3 -14.29 -10.36 -33.81
CA LYS A 3 -14.12 -9.62 -32.56
C LYS A 3 -12.79 -8.88 -32.62
N ARG A 4 -12.85 -7.57 -32.91
CA ARG A 4 -11.72 -6.64 -32.93
C ARG A 4 -11.01 -6.69 -31.57
N ALA A 5 -9.80 -7.24 -31.53
CA ALA A 5 -8.93 -7.19 -30.35
C ALA A 5 -8.70 -5.71 -29.98
N LYS A 6 -9.22 -5.28 -28.84
CA LYS A 6 -8.97 -3.94 -28.32
C LYS A 6 -7.50 -3.88 -27.89
N LYS A 7 -6.65 -3.38 -28.78
CA LYS A 7 -5.26 -3.01 -28.52
C LYS A 7 -5.28 -1.99 -27.37
N GLN A 8 -4.96 -2.42 -26.16
CA GLN A 8 -4.96 -1.54 -24.99
C GLN A 8 -3.95 -0.42 -25.22
N PRO A 9 -4.34 0.86 -25.06
CA PRO A 9 -3.42 1.96 -25.23
C PRO A 9 -2.37 1.93 -24.10
N LYS A 10 -1.09 2.07 -24.46
CA LYS A 10 -0.01 2.37 -23.52
C LYS A 10 -0.21 3.80 -23.01
N CYS A 11 -1.07 3.97 -22.02
CA CYS A 11 -1.19 5.20 -21.26
C CYS A 11 -0.79 4.92 -19.81
N THR A 12 0.05 5.79 -19.29
CA THR A 12 0.53 6.00 -17.92
C THR A 12 -0.62 6.25 -16.91
N HIS A 13 -1.74 5.54 -17.04
CA HIS A 13 -2.86 5.56 -16.10
C HIS A 13 -2.71 4.42 -15.10
N MET A 14 -2.71 4.75 -13.82
CA MET A 14 -2.79 3.72 -12.77
C MET A 14 -4.09 2.93 -12.96
N THR A 15 -3.98 1.60 -12.95
CA THR A 15 -5.13 0.70 -13.04
C THR A 15 -5.78 0.52 -11.67
N ALA A 16 -7.07 0.19 -11.66
CA ALA A 16 -7.82 -0.11 -10.44
C ALA A 16 -7.18 -1.23 -9.61
N ARG A 17 -6.66 -2.27 -10.29
CA ARG A 17 -5.92 -3.35 -9.64
C ARG A 17 -4.66 -2.85 -8.95
N LYS A 18 -3.86 -2.02 -9.63
CA LYS A 18 -2.64 -1.45 -9.04
C LYS A 18 -2.96 -0.56 -7.83
N LEU A 19 -4.04 0.22 -7.90
CA LEU A 19 -4.51 1.02 -6.77
C LEU A 19 -4.83 0.14 -5.55
N LYS A 20 -5.59 -0.94 -5.77
CA LYS A 20 -5.92 -1.94 -4.75
C LYS A 20 -4.69 -2.62 -4.16
N ASP A 21 -3.73 -3.00 -5.01
CA ASP A 21 -2.48 -3.62 -4.58
C ASP A 21 -1.66 -2.68 -3.69
N ILE A 22 -1.60 -1.38 -4.03
CA ILE A 22 -0.89 -0.38 -3.22
C ILE A 22 -1.58 -0.19 -1.87
N ARG A 23 -2.92 -0.07 -1.84
CA ARG A 23 -3.66 0.03 -0.59
C ARG A 23 -3.42 -1.18 0.30
N GLY A 24 -3.48 -2.39 -0.26
CA GLY A 24 -3.21 -3.63 0.45
C GLY A 24 -1.78 -3.70 1.00
N ALA A 25 -0.80 -3.21 0.24
CA ALA A 25 0.60 -3.19 0.67
C ALA A 25 0.86 -2.23 1.85
N ILE A 26 0.10 -1.12 1.92
CA ILE A 26 0.16 -0.17 3.05
C ILE A 26 -0.65 -0.72 4.26
N GLY A 27 -1.53 -1.70 4.04
CA GLY A 27 -2.38 -2.29 5.07
C GLY A 27 -3.63 -1.47 5.38
N PHE A 28 -4.02 -0.54 4.51
CA PHE A 28 -5.19 0.30 4.72
C PHE A 28 -6.49 -0.37 4.27
N ASP A 29 -7.56 -0.13 5.02
CA ASP A 29 -8.91 -0.35 4.51
C ASP A 29 -9.32 0.78 3.54
N LEU A 30 -10.48 0.62 2.90
CA LEU A 30 -10.99 1.61 1.92
C LEU A 30 -11.24 2.99 2.54
N ARG A 31 -11.68 3.07 3.80
CA ARG A 31 -12.00 4.35 4.47
C ARG A 31 -10.73 5.07 4.89
N ALA A 32 -9.77 4.35 5.47
CA ALA A 32 -8.47 4.86 5.85
C ALA A 32 -7.74 5.44 4.63
N MET A 33 -7.76 4.72 3.50
CA MET A 33 -7.13 5.18 2.27
C MET A 33 -7.81 6.42 1.69
N ALA A 34 -9.15 6.46 1.68
CA ALA A 34 -9.89 7.64 1.25
C ALA A 34 -9.60 8.86 2.14
N GLY A 35 -9.54 8.66 3.46
CA GLY A 35 -9.18 9.69 4.44
C GLY A 35 -7.75 10.20 4.25
N ALA A 36 -6.79 9.30 4.02
CA ALA A 36 -5.39 9.66 3.75
C ALA A 36 -5.23 10.47 2.46
N LEU A 37 -6.11 10.28 1.47
CA LEU A 37 -6.12 11.03 0.23
C LEU A 37 -7.03 12.28 0.27
N GLY A 38 -7.70 12.54 1.39
CA GLY A 38 -8.59 13.69 1.56
C GLY A 38 -9.81 13.66 0.63
N MET A 39 -10.32 12.48 0.28
CA MET A 39 -11.44 12.33 -0.66
C MET A 39 -12.61 11.52 -0.09
N PRO A 40 -13.83 11.67 -0.65
CA PRO A 40 -14.97 10.87 -0.22
C PRO A 40 -14.75 9.37 -0.43
N TYR A 41 -15.13 8.57 0.56
CA TYR A 41 -15.05 7.10 0.53
C TYR A 41 -15.60 6.51 -0.78
N ARG A 42 -16.79 6.96 -1.19
CA ARG A 42 -17.48 6.42 -2.37
C ARG A 42 -16.72 6.71 -3.66
N THR A 43 -16.09 7.89 -3.75
CA THR A 43 -15.24 8.26 -4.88
C THR A 43 -14.03 7.34 -4.99
N TYR A 44 -13.35 7.07 -3.86
CA TYR A 44 -12.24 6.13 -3.82
C TYR A 44 -12.67 4.70 -4.19
N GLN A 45 -13.81 4.26 -3.65
CA GLN A 45 -14.38 2.94 -3.94
C GLN A 45 -14.67 2.75 -5.44
N ASP A 46 -15.25 3.75 -6.10
CA ASP A 46 -15.54 3.70 -7.54
C ASP A 46 -14.27 3.62 -8.40
N TYR A 47 -13.16 4.19 -7.93
CA TYR A 47 -11.84 4.02 -8.56
C TYR A 47 -11.31 2.60 -8.43
N GLU A 48 -11.35 1.99 -7.24
CA GLU A 48 -10.88 0.62 -7.03
C GLU A 48 -11.73 -0.43 -7.75
N TYR A 49 -13.03 -0.16 -7.93
CA TYR A 49 -13.92 -1.05 -8.67
C TYR A 49 -13.90 -0.79 -10.19
N GLY A 50 -13.13 0.18 -10.66
CA GLY A 50 -13.04 0.52 -12.08
C GLY A 50 -14.32 1.11 -12.66
N ARG A 51 -15.25 1.56 -11.81
CA ARG A 51 -16.47 2.28 -12.21
C ARG A 51 -16.17 3.69 -12.69
N ARG A 52 -15.06 4.26 -12.21
CA ARG A 52 -14.56 5.57 -12.62
C ARG A 52 -13.06 5.50 -12.94
N GLY A 53 -12.64 6.25 -13.95
CA GLY A 53 -11.21 6.41 -14.27
C GLY A 53 -10.47 7.15 -13.16
N ILE A 54 -9.26 6.69 -12.85
CA ILE A 54 -8.41 7.29 -11.81
C ILE A 54 -7.75 8.55 -12.38
N PRO A 55 -7.99 9.75 -11.79
CA PRO A 55 -7.31 10.97 -12.21
C PRO A 55 -5.81 10.89 -11.93
N LYS A 56 -5.00 11.56 -12.76
CA LYS A 56 -3.53 11.59 -12.60
C LYS A 56 -3.09 12.09 -11.22
N ALA A 57 -3.69 13.16 -10.72
CA ALA A 57 -3.38 13.72 -9.40
C ALA A 57 -3.62 12.71 -8.25
N VAL A 58 -4.72 11.94 -8.33
CA VAL A 58 -4.98 10.86 -7.37
C VAL A 58 -3.92 9.77 -7.49
N ALA A 59 -3.51 9.45 -8.73
CA ALA A 59 -2.51 8.44 -8.94
C ALA A 59 -1.13 8.82 -8.37
N GLU A 60 -0.73 10.08 -8.53
CA GLU A 60 0.49 10.64 -7.96
C GLU A 60 0.43 10.67 -6.43
N ALA A 61 -0.68 11.11 -5.84
CA ALA A 61 -0.88 11.13 -4.39
C ALA A 61 -0.74 9.72 -3.77
N VAL A 62 -1.30 8.69 -4.41
CA VAL A 62 -1.17 7.29 -3.96
C VAL A 62 0.27 6.81 -4.03
N GLN A 63 1.00 7.15 -5.10
CA GLN A 63 2.42 6.77 -5.22
C GLN A 63 3.28 7.45 -4.17
N GLU A 64 3.03 8.73 -3.90
CA GLU A 64 3.73 9.47 -2.87
C GLU A 64 3.45 8.92 -1.47
N LEU A 65 2.19 8.57 -1.17
CA LEU A 65 1.82 7.93 0.09
C LEU A 65 2.58 6.60 0.27
N ARG A 66 2.62 5.77 -0.78
CA ARG A 66 3.38 4.50 -0.76
C ARG A 66 4.88 4.74 -0.55
N ARG A 67 5.45 5.79 -1.13
CA ARG A 67 6.86 6.13 -0.97
C ARG A 67 7.16 6.49 0.48
N ARG A 68 6.32 7.33 1.10
CA ARG A 68 6.45 7.73 2.51
C ARG A 68 6.30 6.54 3.46
N ASP A 69 5.31 5.69 3.23
CA ASP A 69 5.10 4.46 4.01
C ASP A 69 6.35 3.56 3.98
N ARG A 70 6.92 3.32 2.79
CA ARG A 70 8.15 2.54 2.65
C ARG A 70 9.35 3.17 3.38
N GLN A 71 9.50 4.48 3.29
CA GLN A 71 10.58 5.19 3.98
C GLN A 71 10.42 5.10 5.50
N PHE A 72 9.19 5.26 5.99
CA PHE A 72 8.85 5.12 7.40
C PHE A 72 9.14 3.70 7.90
N MET A 73 8.63 2.67 7.23
CA MET A 73 8.83 1.27 7.61
C MET A 73 10.31 0.85 7.54
N ALA A 74 11.06 1.33 6.55
CA ALA A 74 12.50 1.08 6.48
C ALA A 74 13.25 1.74 7.65
N GLY A 75 12.88 2.96 8.02
CA GLY A 75 13.45 3.66 9.17
C GLY A 75 13.11 2.97 10.50
N LEU A 76 11.86 2.53 10.68
CA LEU A 76 11.41 1.82 11.87
C LEU A 76 12.17 0.51 12.05
N ARG A 77 12.33 -0.28 10.99
CA ARG A 77 13.10 -1.53 11.03
C ARG A 77 14.55 -1.33 11.46
N ARG A 78 15.20 -0.25 10.98
CA ARG A 78 16.57 0.07 11.39
C ARG A 78 16.67 0.43 12.87
N ARG A 79 15.73 1.23 13.38
CA ARG A 79 15.70 1.59 14.81
C ARG A 79 15.44 0.37 15.68
N LEU A 80 14.44 -0.44 15.31
CA LEU A 80 14.12 -1.65 16.05
C LEU A 80 15.29 -2.64 16.06
N ALA A 81 16.00 -2.80 14.95
CA ALA A 81 17.20 -3.65 14.91
C ALA A 81 18.29 -3.12 15.87
N ALA A 82 18.58 -1.82 15.85
CA ALA A 82 19.56 -1.22 16.76
C ALA A 82 19.14 -1.35 18.23
N ASP A 83 17.85 -1.21 18.52
CA ASP A 83 17.32 -1.37 19.88
C ASP A 83 17.38 -2.83 20.33
N ILE A 84 17.08 -3.80 19.46
CA ILE A 84 17.21 -5.24 19.75
C ILE A 84 18.67 -5.59 20.02
N ASP A 85 19.61 -5.18 19.16
CA ASP A 85 21.03 -5.47 19.35
C ASP A 85 21.57 -4.84 20.64
N ARG A 86 21.07 -3.65 20.99
CA ARG A 86 21.45 -2.96 22.24
C ARG A 86 20.87 -3.64 23.48
N GLN A 87 19.61 -4.06 23.45
CA GLN A 87 18.94 -4.66 24.61
C GLN A 87 19.29 -6.14 24.77
N PHE A 88 19.57 -6.82 23.68
CA PHE A 88 19.80 -8.26 23.60
C PHE A 88 21.02 -8.57 22.71
N PRO A 89 22.26 -8.21 23.15
CA PRO A 89 23.47 -8.38 22.34
C PRO A 89 23.82 -9.85 22.02
N GLY A 90 23.18 -10.81 22.69
CA GLY A 90 23.28 -12.25 22.42
C GLY A 90 22.09 -12.83 21.64
N GLY A 91 21.19 -12.00 21.12
CA GLY A 91 19.94 -12.40 20.48
C GLY A 91 18.74 -12.39 21.43
N ILE A 92 17.52 -12.33 20.86
CA ILE A 92 16.28 -12.37 21.64
C ILE A 92 16.15 -13.77 22.25
N PRO A 93 16.11 -13.91 23.59
CA PRO A 93 15.91 -15.21 24.21
C PRO A 93 14.56 -15.76 23.76
N SER A 94 14.57 -16.92 23.09
CA SER A 94 13.35 -17.67 22.85
C SER A 94 12.88 -18.21 24.20
N GLU A 95 11.74 -17.74 24.70
CA GLU A 95 11.08 -18.41 25.82
C GLU A 95 10.82 -19.85 25.40
N GLU A 96 11.53 -20.80 26.00
CA GLU A 96 11.09 -22.19 26.02
C GLU A 96 9.75 -22.19 26.75
N VAL A 97 8.66 -22.23 25.99
CA VAL A 97 7.32 -22.34 26.55
C VAL A 97 7.18 -23.75 27.11
N VAL A 98 7.58 -23.93 28.37
CA VAL A 98 7.37 -25.15 29.13
C VAL A 98 5.86 -25.24 29.40
N TYR A 99 5.14 -25.92 28.51
CA TYR A 99 3.81 -26.44 28.83
C TYR A 99 4.01 -27.69 29.69
N GLY A 100 3.93 -27.50 31.01
CA GLY A 100 3.80 -28.59 31.98
C GLY A 100 2.39 -29.12 32.06
#